data_AF-A0A7S0TJG2-F1
#
_entry.id   AF-A0A7S0TJG2-F1
#
_cell.length_a   1.000
_cell.length_b   1.000
_cell.length_c   1.000
_cell.angle_alpha   90.00
_cell.angle_beta   90.00
_cell.angle_gamma   90.00
#
_symmetry.space_group_name_H-M   'P 1'
#
loop_
_entity.id
_entity.type
_entity.pdbx_description
1 polymer ?
#
loop_
_entity_poly.entity_id
_entity_poly.type
_entity_poly.pdbx_seq_one_letter_code
_entity_poly.pdbx_strand_id
1 'polypeptide(L)'
;RATHTSFFFCAMPINYSKWDNIDCSSDEEDAPKVAKPPPKKVEKPVMPAPKEATGSAWNASNYHWEEQKLDTWGRQKIGDLLTNEGKKIHEEVEFQGARLSFIYSVTKDEVEGDAWTHIRKGKTVVGYNFEIKLTVSGKVKTSSREETVSASVHIDLMVDTDADVVVELTSGGGLPFASTLKKHVENAVEARLAAFLGELQEKALQQKVKTEGKEGSVSPEGAVHAAPKEHGDQAAGAKSHFGGRVQ
;
A
#
# COMPACT_ATOMS: atom_id res chain seq x y z
N ARG A 1 -51.53 -34.03 -18.84
CA ARG A 1 -51.21 -33.51 -20.18
C ARG A 1 -50.04 -32.56 -20.01
N ALA A 2 -48.84 -33.02 -20.34
CA ALA A 2 -47.59 -32.27 -20.22
C ALA A 2 -47.35 -31.48 -21.51
N THR A 3 -46.91 -30.23 -21.41
CA THR A 3 -46.43 -29.43 -22.55
C THR A 3 -44.97 -29.07 -22.31
N HIS A 4 -44.12 -29.82 -23.01
CA HIS A 4 -42.68 -29.67 -23.09
C HIS A 4 -42.39 -28.55 -24.09
N THR A 5 -41.69 -27.48 -23.67
CA THR A 5 -41.27 -26.40 -24.57
C THR A 5 -39.76 -26.41 -24.65
N SER A 6 -39.24 -26.99 -25.73
CA SER A 6 -37.81 -27.08 -26.02
C SER A 6 -37.34 -25.82 -26.74
N PHE A 7 -36.35 -25.12 -26.17
CA PHE A 7 -35.63 -24.04 -26.85
C PHE A 7 -34.52 -24.65 -27.73
N PHE A 8 -34.63 -24.47 -29.04
CA PHE A 8 -33.58 -24.77 -30.01
C PHE A 8 -32.63 -23.57 -30.11
N PHE A 9 -31.38 -23.73 -29.67
CA PHE A 9 -30.28 -22.83 -30.01
C PHE A 9 -29.75 -23.21 -31.40
N CYS A 10 -29.91 -22.33 -32.38
CA CYS A 10 -29.32 -22.49 -33.70
C CYS A 10 -27.90 -21.90 -33.66
N ALA A 11 -26.88 -22.76 -33.71
CA ALA A 11 -25.48 -22.35 -33.88
C ALA A 11 -25.27 -21.93 -35.35
N MET A 12 -25.00 -20.65 -35.59
CA MET A 12 -24.59 -20.18 -36.92
C MET A 12 -23.12 -20.56 -37.17
N PRO A 13 -22.79 -21.16 -38.34
CA PRO A 13 -21.39 -21.39 -38.71
C PRO A 13 -20.71 -20.07 -39.11
N ILE A 14 -19.59 -19.77 -38.46
CA ILE A 14 -18.73 -18.63 -38.81
C ILE A 14 -18.05 -18.93 -40.14
N ASN A 15 -18.35 -18.14 -41.16
CA ASN A 15 -17.75 -18.26 -42.49
C ASN A 15 -16.44 -17.46 -42.54
N TYR A 16 -15.31 -18.16 -42.66
CA TYR A 16 -13.97 -17.60 -42.66
C TYR A 16 -13.44 -17.23 -44.06
N SER A 17 -14.23 -17.39 -45.13
CA SER A 17 -13.82 -17.08 -46.51
C SER A 17 -13.55 -15.59 -46.81
N LYS A 18 -13.60 -14.73 -45.78
CA LYS A 18 -13.33 -13.28 -45.91
C LYS A 18 -11.90 -12.89 -45.53
N TRP A 19 -11.05 -13.85 -45.15
CA TRP A 19 -9.67 -13.62 -44.71
C TRP A 19 -8.60 -14.12 -45.69
N ASP A 20 -8.98 -14.78 -46.80
CA ASP A 20 -8.04 -15.33 -47.79
C ASP A 20 -7.46 -14.29 -48.78
N ASN A 21 -7.84 -13.01 -48.69
CA ASN A 21 -7.34 -11.94 -49.56
C ASN A 21 -6.52 -10.89 -48.80
N ILE A 22 -5.64 -11.31 -47.88
CA ILE A 22 -4.50 -10.48 -47.45
C ILE A 22 -3.31 -10.96 -48.26
N ASP A 23 -3.15 -10.31 -49.41
CA ASP A 23 -2.00 -10.49 -50.30
C ASP A 23 -0.76 -9.87 -49.62
N CYS A 24 0.04 -10.74 -49.00
CA CYS A 24 1.38 -10.43 -48.53
C CYS A 24 2.36 -10.57 -49.71
N SER A 25 2.35 -9.62 -50.65
CA SER A 25 3.50 -9.39 -51.53
C SER A 25 3.44 -8.00 -52.16
N SER A 26 4.43 -7.17 -51.87
CA SER A 26 4.82 -6.04 -52.70
C SER A 26 6.32 -5.85 -52.52
N ASP A 27 7.03 -6.78 -53.16
CA ASP A 27 8.40 -6.67 -53.63
C ASP A 27 8.28 -6.18 -55.09
N GLU A 28 8.74 -4.97 -55.38
CA GLU A 28 8.94 -4.51 -56.77
C GLU A 28 9.98 -3.36 -56.80
N GLU A 29 11.15 -3.68 -57.35
CA GLU A 29 12.22 -2.73 -57.69
C GLU A 29 12.00 -2.05 -59.06
N ASP A 30 12.64 -0.88 -59.21
CA ASP A 30 13.22 -0.25 -60.44
C ASP A 30 12.60 1.06 -61.03
N ALA A 31 13.16 2.20 -60.56
CA ALA A 31 13.54 3.49 -61.22
C ALA A 31 12.53 4.37 -62.04
N PRO A 32 12.74 5.72 -62.20
CA PRO A 32 13.95 6.53 -61.95
C PRO A 32 13.80 7.79 -61.06
N LYS A 33 14.97 8.31 -60.65
CA LYS A 33 15.22 9.42 -59.71
C LYS A 33 14.70 10.79 -60.19
N VAL A 34 13.81 11.41 -59.40
CA VAL A 34 13.51 12.85 -59.45
C VAL A 34 13.81 13.47 -58.09
N ALA A 35 14.75 14.40 -58.06
CA ALA A 35 15.23 15.07 -56.86
C ALA A 35 14.15 15.97 -56.23
N LYS A 36 13.79 15.69 -54.97
CA LYS A 36 12.96 16.58 -54.13
C LYS A 36 13.86 17.47 -53.26
N PRO A 37 13.54 18.77 -53.09
CA PRO A 37 14.30 19.69 -52.24
C PRO A 37 14.21 19.30 -50.75
N PRO A 38 15.23 19.62 -49.92
CA PRO A 38 15.32 19.13 -48.55
C PRO A 38 14.20 19.69 -47.65
N PRO A 39 13.58 18.86 -46.78
CA PRO A 39 12.56 19.32 -45.85
C PRO A 39 13.16 20.17 -44.72
N LYS A 40 12.57 21.35 -44.50
CA LYS A 40 12.84 22.23 -43.35
C LYS A 40 12.61 21.45 -42.05
N LYS A 41 13.61 21.46 -41.17
CA LYS A 41 13.58 20.90 -39.82
C LYS A 41 12.55 21.68 -39.00
N VAL A 42 11.39 21.07 -38.73
CA VAL A 42 10.41 21.58 -37.78
C VAL A 42 10.83 21.06 -36.40
N GLU A 43 11.31 21.96 -35.56
CA GLU A 43 11.62 21.66 -34.16
C GLU A 43 10.30 21.34 -33.42
N LYS A 44 10.22 20.15 -32.82
CA LYS A 44 9.13 19.80 -31.92
C LYS A 44 9.30 20.60 -30.62
N PRO A 45 8.24 21.20 -30.06
CA PRO A 45 8.33 21.86 -28.76
C PRO A 45 8.63 20.82 -27.68
N VAL A 46 9.70 21.07 -26.91
CA VAL A 46 10.10 20.29 -25.74
C VAL A 46 9.03 20.48 -24.67
N MET A 47 8.11 19.52 -24.58
CA MET A 47 7.33 19.35 -23.35
C MET A 47 8.28 18.85 -22.26
N PRO A 48 8.21 19.37 -21.02
CA PRO A 48 9.00 18.83 -19.93
C PRO A 48 8.58 17.37 -19.71
N ALA A 49 9.54 16.45 -19.82
CA ALA A 49 9.32 15.03 -19.62
C ALA A 49 8.76 14.79 -18.20
N PRO A 50 7.80 13.86 -18.04
CA PRO A 50 7.42 13.36 -16.73
C PRO A 50 8.68 12.86 -16.02
N LYS A 51 8.90 13.25 -14.76
CA LYS A 51 9.98 12.65 -13.95
C LYS A 51 9.64 11.18 -13.71
N GLU A 52 10.14 10.32 -14.59
CA GLU A 52 9.99 8.86 -14.53
C GLU A 52 10.66 8.33 -13.28
N ALA A 53 10.01 7.40 -12.57
CA ALA A 53 10.64 6.71 -11.45
C ALA A 53 11.82 5.88 -11.97
N THR A 54 13.02 6.28 -11.58
CA THR A 54 14.24 5.54 -11.94
C THR A 54 14.48 4.49 -10.86
N GLY A 55 14.53 3.21 -11.24
CA GLY A 55 14.91 2.10 -10.34
C GLY A 55 16.37 2.21 -9.90
N SER A 56 16.87 1.24 -9.13
CA SER A 56 18.29 1.21 -8.72
C SER A 56 19.23 1.24 -9.94
N ALA A 57 20.50 1.62 -9.74
CA ALA A 57 21.53 1.64 -10.79
C ALA A 57 21.66 0.34 -11.62
N TRP A 58 21.26 -0.82 -11.06
CA TRP A 58 21.23 -2.12 -11.74
C TRP A 58 20.00 -2.33 -12.64
N ASN A 59 18.99 -1.46 -12.51
CA ASN A 59 17.73 -1.47 -13.22
C ASN A 59 17.57 -0.22 -14.11
N ALA A 60 18.65 0.17 -14.78
CA ALA A 60 18.71 1.34 -15.66
C ALA A 60 17.65 1.34 -16.78
N SER A 61 17.02 0.20 -17.07
CA SER A 61 15.96 0.05 -18.07
C SER A 61 14.59 -0.34 -17.50
N ASN A 62 14.40 -0.34 -16.17
CA ASN A 62 13.19 -0.85 -15.52
C ASN A 62 12.78 -2.28 -15.99
N TYR A 63 13.75 -3.10 -16.40
CA TYR A 63 13.56 -4.46 -16.92
C TYR A 63 13.45 -5.51 -15.81
N HIS A 64 13.98 -5.18 -14.62
CA HIS A 64 13.87 -6.00 -13.42
C HIS A 64 12.85 -5.37 -12.47
N TRP A 65 11.95 -6.19 -11.96
CA TRP A 65 11.09 -5.84 -10.84
C TRP A 65 11.95 -5.64 -9.58
N GLU A 66 11.91 -4.44 -9.02
CA GLU A 66 12.46 -4.16 -7.69
C GLU A 66 11.30 -4.05 -6.72
N GLU A 67 11.12 -5.07 -5.90
CA GLU A 67 10.13 -5.10 -4.84
C GLU A 67 10.78 -4.64 -3.54
N GLN A 68 10.16 -3.66 -2.90
CA GLN A 68 10.52 -3.23 -1.57
C GLN A 68 9.43 -3.63 -0.59
N LYS A 69 9.85 -4.41 0.40
CA LYS A 69 9.07 -4.86 1.53
C LYS A 69 8.85 -3.72 2.54
N LEU A 70 7.59 -3.46 2.87
CA LEU A 70 7.13 -2.44 3.83
C LEU A 70 6.27 -3.06 4.95
N ASP A 71 6.24 -4.38 5.06
CA ASP A 71 5.41 -5.18 5.96
C ASP A 71 5.65 -4.83 7.45
N THR A 72 6.90 -4.78 7.91
CA THR A 72 7.21 -4.37 9.30
C THR A 72 6.75 -2.94 9.59
N TRP A 73 6.98 -2.01 8.66
CA TRP A 73 6.54 -0.61 8.82
C TRP A 73 5.02 -0.50 8.79
N GLY A 74 4.36 -1.22 7.86
CA GLY A 74 2.91 -1.22 7.69
C GLY A 74 2.19 -1.78 8.91
N ARG A 75 2.61 -2.96 9.41
CA ARG A 75 2.03 -3.58 10.62
C ARG A 75 2.19 -2.72 11.86
N GLN A 76 3.33 -2.04 12.02
CA GLN A 76 3.54 -1.12 13.13
C GLN A 76 2.64 0.12 12.97
N LYS A 77 2.69 0.76 11.80
CA LYS A 77 1.99 2.02 11.56
C LYS A 77 0.47 1.87 11.62
N ILE A 78 -0.08 0.79 11.08
CA ILE A 78 -1.52 0.52 11.15
C ILE A 78 -1.95 0.19 12.58
N GLY A 79 -1.10 -0.51 13.34
CA GLY A 79 -1.25 -0.69 14.77
C GLY A 79 -1.37 0.67 15.46
N ASP A 80 -0.34 1.51 15.34
CA ASP A 80 -0.25 2.82 15.99
C ASP A 80 -1.39 3.80 15.62
N LEU A 81 -1.95 3.70 14.41
CA LEU A 81 -3.07 4.56 13.96
C LEU A 81 -4.41 4.07 14.48
N LEU A 82 -4.62 2.76 14.48
CA LEU A 82 -5.89 2.16 14.90
C LEU A 82 -5.99 2.09 16.43
N THR A 83 -4.89 1.76 17.10
CA THR A 83 -4.82 1.81 18.57
C THR A 83 -4.54 3.22 19.04
N ASN A 84 -5.21 3.57 20.13
CA ASN A 84 -4.90 4.78 20.85
C ASN A 84 -4.24 4.34 22.15
N GLU A 85 -3.08 3.68 22.05
CA GLU A 85 -2.44 3.05 23.21
C GLU A 85 -2.35 4.04 24.38
N GLY A 86 -3.11 3.74 25.44
CA GLY A 86 -3.18 4.55 26.66
C GLY A 86 -4.03 5.83 26.60
N LYS A 87 -4.67 6.16 25.47
CA LYS A 87 -5.52 7.36 25.33
C LYS A 87 -7.00 6.99 25.20
N LYS A 88 -7.82 7.67 26.01
CA LYS A 88 -9.27 7.64 25.87
C LYS A 88 -9.68 8.65 24.82
N ILE A 89 -10.46 8.20 23.84
CA ILE A 89 -11.09 9.05 22.84
C ILE A 89 -12.40 9.54 23.44
N HIS A 90 -12.63 10.84 23.36
CA HIS A 90 -13.84 11.49 23.83
C HIS A 90 -14.57 12.03 22.62
N GLU A 91 -15.73 11.45 22.30
CA GLU A 91 -16.53 11.84 21.16
C GLU A 91 -17.99 12.04 21.58
N GLU A 92 -18.66 12.95 20.89
CA GLU A 92 -20.07 13.25 21.11
C GLU A 92 -20.87 12.67 19.95
N VAL A 93 -21.79 11.76 20.27
CA VAL A 93 -22.61 11.04 19.29
C VAL A 93 -24.04 11.51 19.43
N GLU A 94 -24.66 11.95 18.34
CA GLU A 94 -26.05 12.39 18.35
C GLU A 94 -26.99 11.21 18.07
N PHE A 95 -27.99 11.04 18.93
CA PHE A 95 -29.06 10.06 18.76
C PHE A 95 -30.41 10.70 19.06
N GLN A 96 -31.29 10.75 18.06
CA GLN A 96 -32.65 11.30 18.19
C GLN A 96 -32.69 12.72 18.79
N GLY A 97 -31.70 13.56 18.44
CA GLY A 97 -31.57 14.94 18.94
C GLY A 97 -30.98 15.06 20.36
N ALA A 98 -30.63 13.94 21.00
CA ALA A 98 -29.88 13.92 22.26
C ALA A 98 -28.39 13.68 21.98
N ARG A 99 -27.53 14.39 22.72
CA ARG A 99 -26.09 14.21 22.64
C ARG A 99 -25.60 13.20 23.68
N LEU A 100 -24.89 12.19 23.23
CA LEU A 100 -24.32 11.12 24.04
C LEU A 100 -22.81 11.32 24.10
N SER A 101 -22.25 11.34 25.30
CA SER A 101 -20.79 11.37 25.47
C SER A 101 -20.27 9.95 25.41
N PHE A 102 -19.54 9.60 24.35
CA PHE A 102 -18.88 8.31 24.20
C PHE A 102 -17.40 8.42 24.51
N ILE A 103 -16.95 7.68 25.52
CA ILE A 103 -15.55 7.64 25.93
C ILE A 103 -15.05 6.23 25.77
N TYR A 104 -14.12 6.01 24.84
CA TYR A 104 -13.66 4.65 24.51
C TYR A 104 -12.16 4.56 24.29
N SER A 105 -11.65 3.34 24.34
CA SER A 105 -10.29 2.96 24.02
C SER A 105 -10.32 1.81 23.03
N VAL A 106 -9.36 1.80 22.11
CA VAL A 106 -9.16 0.75 21.12
C VAL A 106 -7.89 0.00 21.46
N THR A 107 -8.00 -1.30 21.66
CA THR A 107 -6.88 -2.22 21.90
C THR A 107 -6.64 -3.08 20.67
N LYS A 108 -5.37 -3.29 20.33
CA LYS A 108 -4.96 -4.21 19.27
C LYS A 108 -4.97 -5.62 19.81
N ASP A 109 -5.67 -6.50 19.14
CA ASP A 109 -5.63 -7.94 19.41
C ASP A 109 -4.64 -8.59 18.45
N GLU A 110 -4.83 -8.38 17.14
CA GLU A 110 -4.05 -9.00 16.09
C GLU A 110 -3.94 -8.07 14.87
N VAL A 111 -2.76 -8.01 14.25
CA VAL A 111 -2.52 -7.32 12.97
C VAL A 111 -1.59 -8.22 12.18
N GLU A 112 -2.14 -8.89 11.19
CA GLU A 112 -1.41 -9.71 10.24
C GLU A 112 -1.53 -9.13 8.84
N GLY A 113 -0.54 -9.42 8.00
CA GLY A 113 -0.51 -8.91 6.64
C GLY A 113 0.80 -8.27 6.24
N ASP A 114 0.82 -7.89 4.97
CA ASP A 114 2.00 -7.47 4.24
C ASP A 114 1.71 -6.21 3.44
N ALA A 115 2.75 -5.37 3.31
CA ALA A 115 2.75 -4.22 2.43
C ALA A 115 4.03 -4.23 1.62
N TRP A 116 3.94 -3.88 0.35
CA TRP A 116 5.07 -3.82 -0.56
C TRP A 116 4.89 -2.72 -1.58
N THR A 117 5.98 -2.35 -2.21
CA THR A 117 5.98 -1.40 -3.33
C THR A 117 6.88 -1.94 -4.43
N HIS A 118 6.49 -1.71 -5.68
CA HIS A 118 7.36 -2.01 -6.81
C HIS A 118 7.33 -0.86 -7.81
N ILE A 119 8.46 -0.67 -8.51
CA ILE A 119 8.57 0.32 -9.58
C ILE A 119 8.47 -0.42 -10.92
N ARG A 120 7.49 -0.03 -11.74
CA ARG A 120 7.30 -0.59 -13.08
C ARG A 120 7.06 0.53 -14.08
N LYS A 121 7.88 0.58 -15.14
CA LYS A 121 7.77 1.59 -16.22
C LYS A 121 7.69 3.03 -15.69
N GLY A 122 8.53 3.37 -14.72
CA GLY A 122 8.54 4.70 -14.12
C GLY A 122 7.37 5.02 -13.18
N LYS A 123 6.49 4.06 -12.89
CA LYS A 123 5.36 4.20 -11.95
C LYS A 123 5.60 3.35 -10.71
N THR A 124 5.41 3.95 -9.54
CA THR A 124 5.37 3.21 -8.27
C THR A 124 3.98 2.62 -8.09
N VAL A 125 3.93 1.32 -7.86
CA VAL A 125 2.71 0.59 -7.50
C VAL A 125 2.86 0.15 -6.05
N VAL A 126 1.80 0.36 -5.28
CA VAL A 126 1.71 -0.05 -3.88
C VAL A 126 0.80 -1.27 -3.81
N GLY A 127 1.22 -2.30 -3.09
CA GLY A 127 0.39 -3.44 -2.76
C GLY A 127 0.30 -3.61 -1.25
N TYR A 128 -0.88 -3.98 -0.76
CA TYR A 128 -1.13 -4.26 0.64
C TYR A 128 -2.23 -5.31 0.80
N ASN A 129 -2.11 -6.10 1.85
CA ASN A 129 -3.11 -7.05 2.30
C ASN A 129 -2.99 -7.16 3.82
N PHE A 130 -4.02 -6.76 4.58
CA PHE A 130 -4.02 -6.80 6.03
C PHE A 130 -5.31 -7.41 6.58
N GLU A 131 -5.16 -8.32 7.54
CA GLU A 131 -6.22 -8.82 8.40
C GLU A 131 -5.99 -8.28 9.82
N ILE A 132 -6.97 -7.57 10.35
CA ILE A 132 -6.83 -6.85 11.62
C ILE A 132 -7.99 -7.20 12.55
N LYS A 133 -7.67 -7.45 13.81
CA LYS A 133 -8.63 -7.67 14.90
C LYS A 133 -8.35 -6.69 16.03
N LEU A 134 -9.38 -5.94 16.40
CA LEU A 134 -9.33 -4.94 17.47
C LEU A 134 -10.47 -5.14 18.44
N THR A 135 -10.24 -4.75 19.68
CA THR A 135 -11.28 -4.65 20.69
C THR A 135 -11.49 -3.19 21.07
N VAL A 136 -12.74 -2.75 21.04
CA VAL A 136 -13.18 -1.43 21.47
C VAL A 136 -13.90 -1.59 22.80
N SER A 137 -13.45 -0.85 23.81
CA SER A 137 -14.09 -0.82 25.13
C SER A 137 -14.32 0.62 25.54
N GLY A 138 -15.52 0.91 26.04
CA GLY A 138 -15.88 2.27 26.37
C GLY A 138 -17.11 2.40 27.24
N LYS A 139 -17.44 3.64 27.53
CA LYS A 139 -18.60 4.02 28.30
C LYS A 139 -19.36 5.12 27.60
N VAL A 140 -20.67 5.00 27.61
CA VAL A 140 -21.59 5.97 27.02
C VAL A 140 -22.33 6.63 28.16
N LYS A 141 -22.16 7.94 28.28
CA LYS A 141 -22.85 8.74 29.27
C LYS A 141 -24.02 9.48 28.61
N THR A 142 -25.21 9.17 29.10
CA THR A 142 -26.44 9.92 28.84
C THR A 142 -26.67 10.88 30.00
N SER A 143 -27.56 11.86 29.84
CA SER A 143 -27.97 12.80 30.90
C SER A 143 -28.40 12.13 32.21
N SER A 144 -28.87 10.88 32.16
CA SER A 144 -29.41 10.14 33.31
C SER A 144 -28.61 8.91 33.75
N ARG A 145 -27.79 8.31 32.87
CA ARG A 145 -27.13 7.01 33.12
C ARG A 145 -25.79 6.88 32.40
N GLU A 146 -24.94 5.99 32.89
CA GLU A 146 -23.69 5.57 32.26
C GLU A 146 -23.78 4.08 31.95
N GLU A 147 -23.59 3.72 30.68
CA GLU A 147 -23.65 2.35 30.20
C GLU A 147 -22.27 1.94 29.68
N THR A 148 -21.84 0.71 29.96
CA THR A 148 -20.56 0.18 29.45
C THR A 148 -20.80 -0.57 28.15
N VAL A 149 -19.97 -0.30 27.13
CA VAL A 149 -20.08 -0.86 25.80
C VAL A 149 -18.75 -1.50 25.42
N SER A 150 -18.82 -2.69 24.82
CA SER A 150 -17.66 -3.34 24.21
C SER A 150 -18.01 -3.85 22.84
N ALA A 151 -17.07 -3.75 21.90
CA ALA A 151 -17.21 -4.22 20.54
C ALA A 151 -15.93 -4.88 20.05
N SER A 152 -16.07 -5.92 19.24
CA SER A 152 -14.99 -6.51 18.45
C SER A 152 -15.06 -5.93 17.05
N VAL A 153 -13.91 -5.57 16.49
CA VAL A 153 -13.79 -5.01 15.14
C VAL A 153 -12.87 -5.91 14.34
N HIS A 154 -13.37 -6.39 13.21
CA HIS A 154 -12.60 -7.15 12.23
C HIS A 154 -12.50 -6.33 10.95
N ILE A 155 -11.29 -6.22 10.42
CA ILE A 155 -11.01 -5.42 9.22
C ILE A 155 -10.23 -6.30 8.25
N ASP A 156 -10.74 -6.38 7.03
CA ASP A 156 -10.04 -6.94 5.88
C ASP A 156 -9.72 -5.80 4.90
N LEU A 157 -8.42 -5.54 4.71
CA LEU A 157 -7.93 -4.44 3.89
C LEU A 157 -7.08 -4.97 2.74
N MET A 158 -7.60 -4.87 1.52
CA MET A 158 -6.94 -5.32 0.29
C MET A 158 -6.77 -4.17 -0.72
N VAL A 159 -5.76 -4.26 -1.59
CA VAL A 159 -5.41 -3.21 -2.56
C VAL A 159 -6.49 -2.93 -3.62
N ASP A 160 -7.26 -3.94 -4.00
CA ASP A 160 -8.25 -3.86 -5.09
C ASP A 160 -9.71 -3.91 -4.58
N THR A 161 -9.90 -3.92 -3.27
CA THR A 161 -11.22 -4.00 -2.62
C THR A 161 -11.36 -2.85 -1.64
N ASP A 162 -12.59 -2.33 -1.49
CA ASP A 162 -12.89 -1.43 -0.39
C ASP A 162 -12.62 -2.14 0.95
N ALA A 163 -12.22 -1.37 1.98
CA ALA A 163 -11.98 -1.95 3.30
C ALA A 163 -13.28 -2.53 3.86
N ASP A 164 -13.29 -3.82 4.18
CA ASP A 164 -14.44 -4.45 4.83
C ASP A 164 -14.27 -4.33 6.34
N VAL A 165 -15.07 -3.45 6.95
CA VAL A 165 -15.03 -3.18 8.40
C VAL A 165 -16.27 -3.77 9.05
N VAL A 166 -16.08 -4.86 9.78
CA VAL A 166 -17.15 -5.55 10.51
C VAL A 166 -17.04 -5.23 12.00
N VAL A 167 -18.01 -4.47 12.52
CA VAL A 167 -18.09 -4.14 13.95
C VAL A 167 -19.20 -4.96 14.62
N GLU A 168 -18.86 -5.69 15.67
CA GLU A 168 -19.79 -6.50 16.45
C GLU A 168 -19.79 -6.06 17.92
N LEU A 169 -20.95 -5.65 18.44
CA LEU A 169 -21.09 -5.28 19.85
C LEU A 169 -21.19 -6.53 20.72
N THR A 170 -20.17 -6.78 21.53
CA THR A 170 -20.14 -7.88 22.51
C THR A 170 -20.88 -7.53 23.79
N SER A 171 -20.94 -6.25 24.16
CA SER A 171 -21.73 -5.73 25.28
C SER A 171 -22.41 -4.43 24.89
N GLY A 172 -23.65 -4.23 25.33
CA GLY A 172 -24.46 -3.06 24.98
C GLY A 172 -25.26 -3.18 23.69
N GLY A 173 -25.36 -4.37 23.08
CA GLY A 173 -26.14 -4.60 21.85
C GLY A 173 -27.65 -4.34 21.99
N GLY A 174 -28.19 -4.39 23.21
CA GLY A 174 -29.59 -4.07 23.50
C GLY A 174 -29.89 -2.58 23.71
N LEU A 175 -28.89 -1.70 23.58
CA LEU A 175 -29.07 -0.27 23.78
C LEU A 175 -29.74 0.37 22.55
N PRO A 176 -30.62 1.37 22.73
CA PRO A 176 -31.35 1.99 21.62
C PRO A 176 -30.42 2.70 20.61
N PHE A 177 -29.23 3.11 21.06
CA PHE A 177 -28.21 3.79 20.25
C PHE A 177 -27.10 2.86 19.75
N ALA A 178 -27.22 1.54 19.94
CA ALA A 178 -26.20 0.56 19.55
C ALA A 178 -25.80 0.66 18.07
N SER A 179 -26.77 0.81 17.17
CA SER A 179 -26.54 0.97 15.73
C SER A 179 -25.81 2.26 15.38
N THR A 180 -26.08 3.35 16.10
CA THR A 180 -25.38 4.63 15.92
C THR A 180 -23.94 4.53 16.38
N LEU A 181 -23.68 3.89 17.53
CA LEU A 181 -22.31 3.65 17.99
C LEU A 181 -21.52 2.78 17.03
N LYS A 182 -22.16 1.72 16.50
CA LYS A 182 -21.55 0.84 15.51
C LYS A 182 -21.06 1.64 14.29
N LYS A 183 -21.96 2.42 13.67
CA LYS A 183 -21.62 3.29 12.54
C LYS A 183 -20.55 4.32 12.87
N HIS A 184 -20.60 4.88 14.08
CA HIS A 184 -19.63 5.86 14.52
C HIS A 184 -18.22 5.25 14.63
N VAL A 185 -18.11 4.05 15.20
CA VAL A 185 -16.85 3.30 15.26
C VAL A 185 -16.37 2.90 13.86
N GLU A 186 -17.26 2.43 12.98
CA GLU A 186 -16.95 2.11 11.57
C GLU A 186 -16.34 3.34 10.87
N ASN A 187 -17.01 4.49 10.90
CA ASN A 187 -16.52 5.72 10.29
C ASN A 187 -15.17 6.19 10.87
N ALA A 188 -14.99 6.06 12.19
CA ALA A 188 -13.75 6.45 12.85
C ALA A 188 -12.58 5.54 12.44
N VAL A 189 -12.84 4.25 12.25
CA VAL A 189 -11.85 3.27 11.75
C VAL A 189 -11.53 3.56 10.28
N GLU A 190 -12.54 3.75 9.42
CA GLU A 190 -12.36 4.09 8.01
C GLU A 190 -11.52 5.36 7.82
N ALA A 191 -11.78 6.40 8.60
CA ALA A 191 -11.01 7.64 8.55
C ALA A 191 -9.52 7.43 8.87
N ARG A 192 -9.21 6.54 9.83
CA ARG A 192 -7.83 6.19 10.20
C ARG A 192 -7.16 5.31 9.15
N LEU A 193 -7.90 4.39 8.54
CA LEU A 193 -7.42 3.58 7.41
C LEU A 193 -7.11 4.46 6.20
N ALA A 194 -7.96 5.44 5.88
CA ALA A 194 -7.70 6.41 4.82
C ALA A 194 -6.41 7.20 5.07
N ALA A 195 -6.16 7.63 6.31
CA ALA A 195 -4.91 8.28 6.68
C ALA A 195 -3.69 7.35 6.50
N PHE A 196 -3.80 6.09 6.91
CA PHE A 196 -2.76 5.08 6.68
C PHE A 196 -2.44 4.90 5.18
N LEU A 197 -3.46 4.78 4.34
CA LEU A 197 -3.28 4.62 2.89
C LEU A 197 -2.59 5.85 2.27
N GLY A 198 -2.91 7.05 2.72
CA GLY A 198 -2.21 8.27 2.33
C GLY A 198 -0.72 8.22 2.69
N GLU A 199 -0.40 7.87 3.94
CA GLU A 199 1.00 7.74 4.39
C GLU A 199 1.77 6.62 3.65
N LEU A 200 1.10 5.51 3.34
CA LEU A 200 1.68 4.40 2.57
C LEU A 200 2.05 4.85 1.14
N GLN A 201 1.17 5.62 0.50
CA GLN A 201 1.45 6.21 -0.81
C GLN A 201 2.61 7.21 -0.75
N GLU A 202 2.66 8.07 0.26
CA GLU A 202 3.78 9.01 0.46
C GLU A 202 5.10 8.28 0.68
N LYS A 203 5.11 7.23 1.50
CA LYS A 203 6.28 6.36 1.69
C LYS A 203 6.76 5.76 0.38
N ALA A 204 5.83 5.30 -0.46
CA ALA A 204 6.16 4.76 -1.77
C ALA A 204 6.83 5.81 -2.68
N LEU A 205 6.39 7.08 -2.61
CA LEU A 205 6.99 8.19 -3.35
C LEU A 205 8.36 8.62 -2.80
N GLN A 206 8.55 8.62 -1.48
CA GLN A 206 9.85 8.95 -0.87
C GLN A 206 10.92 7.92 -1.23
N GLN A 207 10.55 6.64 -1.35
CA GLN A 207 11.49 5.60 -1.79
C GLN A 207 11.94 5.83 -3.23
N LYS A 208 11.04 6.27 -4.12
CA LYS A 208 11.41 6.68 -5.49
C LYS A 208 12.51 7.76 -5.47
N VAL A 209 12.34 8.82 -4.67
CA VAL A 209 13.32 9.92 -4.60
C VAL A 209 14.65 9.48 -3.98
N LYS A 210 14.64 8.58 -2.99
CA LYS A 210 15.87 8.08 -2.37
C LYS A 210 16.69 7.22 -3.34
N THR A 211 16.03 6.43 -4.17
CA THR A 211 16.68 5.64 -5.22
C THR A 211 17.30 6.55 -6.29
N GLU A 212 16.61 7.63 -6.68
CA GLU A 212 17.10 8.64 -7.62
C GLU A 212 18.23 9.54 -7.05
N GLY A 213 18.16 9.91 -5.77
CA GLY A 213 19.09 10.85 -5.13
C GLY A 213 20.44 10.26 -4.73
N LYS A 214 20.56 8.94 -4.62
CA LYS A 214 21.82 8.26 -4.29
C LYS A 214 22.82 8.24 -5.47
N GLU A 215 22.39 8.65 -6.66
CA GLU A 215 23.22 8.72 -7.88
C GLU A 215 23.87 10.11 -8.13
N GLY A 216 23.68 11.09 -7.25
CA GLY A 216 24.20 12.46 -7.43
C GLY A 216 25.60 12.77 -6.88
N SER A 217 26.26 11.85 -6.14
CA SER A 217 27.59 12.10 -5.56
C SER A 217 28.65 11.16 -6.16
N VAL A 218 29.04 11.44 -7.39
CA VAL A 218 30.31 10.96 -7.95
C VAL A 218 31.35 12.05 -7.72
N SER A 219 32.24 11.85 -6.73
CA SER A 219 33.53 12.55 -6.70
C SER A 219 34.45 11.97 -7.76
N PRO A 220 35.23 12.79 -8.50
CA PRO A 220 36.12 12.30 -9.53
C PRO A 220 37.48 11.88 -8.96
N GLU A 221 38.12 11.02 -9.77
CA GLU A 221 39.56 10.73 -9.85
C GLU A 221 40.23 9.92 -8.73
N GLY A 222 40.72 8.76 -9.14
CA GLY A 222 41.60 7.91 -8.35
C GLY A 222 43.06 8.34 -8.40
N ALA A 223 43.83 7.78 -7.46
CA ALA A 223 45.27 7.63 -7.60
C ALA A 223 45.78 6.49 -6.69
N VAL A 224 46.26 5.44 -7.35
CA VAL A 224 47.56 4.75 -7.17
C VAL A 224 47.95 4.16 -5.78
N HIS A 225 48.28 2.86 -5.83
CA HIS A 225 49.17 2.04 -4.97
C HIS A 225 49.63 2.57 -3.60
N ALA A 226 49.51 1.72 -2.58
CA ALA A 226 50.62 0.94 -1.97
C ALA A 226 50.29 0.52 -0.53
N ALA A 227 50.50 -0.76 -0.22
CA ALA A 227 50.72 -1.21 1.16
C ALA A 227 52.07 -0.66 1.65
N PRO A 228 52.23 -0.40 2.96
CA PRO A 228 52.86 -1.43 3.80
C PRO A 228 52.30 -1.53 5.24
N LYS A 229 52.67 -2.65 5.87
CA LYS A 229 52.57 -2.96 7.31
C LYS A 229 53.12 -1.81 8.17
N GLU A 230 52.54 -1.57 9.35
CA GLU A 230 53.22 -1.75 10.64
C GLU A 230 52.33 -1.53 11.88
N HIS A 231 52.87 -2.02 12.98
CA HIS A 231 52.39 -2.15 14.36
C HIS A 231 51.70 -0.92 14.97
N GLY A 232 50.69 -1.19 15.81
CA GLY A 232 50.13 -0.25 16.78
C GLY A 232 49.64 -1.00 18.03
N ASP A 233 50.33 -0.73 19.13
CA ASP A 233 50.15 -1.20 20.50
C ASP A 233 48.89 -0.60 21.18
N GLN A 234 48.64 -1.02 22.43
CA GLN A 234 47.66 -0.54 23.44
C GLN A 234 46.33 -1.30 23.53
N ALA A 235 46.08 -2.14 24.54
CA ALA A 235 46.04 -1.98 26.01
C ALA A 235 44.62 -1.74 26.54
N ALA A 236 44.09 -2.73 27.28
CA ALA A 236 43.15 -2.67 28.41
C ALA A 236 42.63 -4.11 28.60
N GLY A 237 42.75 -4.80 29.74
CA GLY A 237 42.54 -4.31 31.09
C GLY A 237 41.10 -4.59 31.52
N ALA A 238 40.75 -5.86 31.80
CA ALA A 238 39.54 -6.18 32.56
C ALA A 238 39.66 -7.52 33.28
N LYS A 239 39.49 -7.45 34.60
CA LYS A 239 39.60 -8.53 35.59
C LYS A 239 38.42 -9.50 35.45
N SER A 240 38.69 -10.81 35.32
CA SER A 240 37.68 -11.85 35.47
C SER A 240 37.34 -12.05 36.95
N HIS A 241 36.11 -11.72 37.33
CA HIS A 241 35.55 -11.97 38.65
C HIS A 241 35.05 -13.42 38.71
N PHE A 242 35.84 -14.30 39.32
CA PHE A 242 35.49 -15.68 39.61
C PHE A 242 34.97 -15.76 41.05
N GLY A 243 33.67 -15.88 41.21
CA GLY A 243 32.99 -16.28 42.45
C GLY A 243 31.71 -17.00 42.01
N GLY A 244 31.61 -18.31 42.20
CA GLY A 244 31.14 -18.94 43.45
C GLY A 244 29.60 -18.99 43.40
N ARG A 245 28.87 -20.05 43.72
CA ARG A 245 29.10 -21.31 44.43
C ARG A 245 27.80 -22.09 44.18
N VAL A 246 27.91 -23.34 43.76
CA VAL A 246 26.77 -24.25 43.54
C VAL A 246 26.23 -24.69 44.92
N GLN A 247 24.91 -24.67 45.09
CA GLN A 247 24.20 -25.36 46.18
C GLN A 247 24.02 -26.83 45.83
#